data_AF-A0A956GW85-F1
#
_entry.id   AF-A0A956GW85-F1
#
_cell.length_a   1.000
_cell.length_b   1.000
_cell.length_c   1.000
_cell.angle_alpha   90.00
_cell.angle_beta   90.00
_cell.angle_gamma   90.00
#
_symmetry.space_group_name_H-M   'P 1'
#
loop_
_entity.id
_entity.type
_entity.pdbx_description
1 polymer ?
#
loop_
_entity_poly.entity_id
_entity_poly.type
_entity_poly.pdbx_seq_one_letter_code
_entity_poly.pdbx_strand_id
1 'polypeptide(L)'
;MDAAGMDAERQACPCCGHATLSGRAADEVCAVCGWQDDGQDDVDAHVDRGGANVGTLWQARGHYLELGACDARVRDRVRRPRGDEPKRRRWTLLDGVAVAEIPGSDVSPWNLLHDGAITGLVRRGARVSVTVTIPYLRPRFGDGDGFVLELLDCADLVYAPFGGDGVTALDAIAAAAPEILEARDDAGRIVVWGSAGTLRLGYRSLALRLDTGAPLALAALADGARRYWAAWSARE
;
A
#
# COMPACT_ATOMS: atom_id res chain seq x y z
N MET A 1 42.81 -13.58 11.43
CA MET A 1 41.73 -13.09 12.30
C MET A 1 41.27 -11.78 11.70
N ASP A 2 40.35 -11.85 10.75
CA ASP A 2 39.78 -10.66 10.12
C ASP A 2 38.40 -10.43 10.72
N ALA A 3 38.35 -9.50 11.66
CA ALA A 3 37.12 -8.97 12.24
C ALA A 3 36.51 -7.95 11.28
N ALA A 4 36.01 -8.40 10.14
CA ALA A 4 35.00 -7.66 9.40
C ALA A 4 33.65 -8.02 10.03
N GLY A 5 33.25 -7.26 11.05
CA GLY A 5 31.96 -7.41 11.72
C GLY A 5 30.83 -7.32 10.70
N MET A 6 30.02 -8.37 10.62
CA MET A 6 28.68 -8.32 10.06
C MET A 6 27.84 -7.39 10.93
N ASP A 7 27.85 -6.09 10.65
CA ASP A 7 26.81 -5.20 11.16
C ASP A 7 25.49 -5.61 10.52
N ALA A 8 24.62 -6.24 11.31
CA ALA A 8 23.29 -6.63 10.87
C ALA A 8 22.52 -5.39 10.40
N GLU A 9 21.93 -5.47 9.20
CA GLU A 9 21.19 -4.35 8.62
C GLU A 9 19.96 -4.00 9.48
N ARG A 10 19.92 -2.75 10.00
CA ARG A 10 18.79 -2.29 10.82
C ARG A 10 17.47 -2.41 10.06
N GLN A 11 16.45 -2.85 10.79
CA GLN A 11 15.10 -3.09 10.29
C GLN A 11 14.23 -1.84 10.44
N ALA A 12 13.29 -1.68 9.50
CA ALA A 12 12.37 -0.55 9.49
C ALA A 12 11.33 -0.69 10.61
N CYS A 13 11.18 0.36 11.43
CA CYS A 13 10.10 0.44 12.39
C CYS A 13 8.73 0.35 11.67
N PRO A 14 7.79 -0.49 12.14
CA PRO A 14 6.49 -0.67 11.48
C PRO A 14 5.60 0.58 11.57
N CYS A 15 5.87 1.49 12.51
CA CYS A 15 5.19 2.76 12.66
C CYS A 15 5.78 3.84 11.75
N CYS A 16 7.04 4.25 11.95
CA CYS A 16 7.59 5.41 11.22
C CYS A 16 8.29 5.09 9.89
N GLY A 17 8.65 3.81 9.68
CA GLY A 17 9.32 3.31 8.49
C GLY A 17 10.83 3.58 8.40
N HIS A 18 11.44 4.21 9.41
CA HIS A 18 12.89 4.40 9.49
C HIS A 18 13.60 3.13 9.99
N ALA A 19 14.79 2.86 9.44
CA ALA A 19 15.63 1.73 9.81
C ALA A 19 16.33 1.95 11.16
N THR A 20 15.58 1.83 12.25
CA THR A 20 16.06 2.10 13.61
C THR A 20 16.29 0.85 14.44
N LEU A 21 15.62 -0.26 14.10
CA LEU A 21 15.56 -1.44 14.94
C LEU A 21 16.73 -2.38 14.64
N SER A 22 17.34 -2.94 15.66
CA SER A 22 18.39 -3.96 15.52
C SER A 22 17.84 -5.30 15.01
N GLY A 23 16.56 -5.57 15.26
CA GLY A 23 15.83 -6.76 14.84
C GLY A 23 14.32 -6.55 14.97
N ARG A 24 13.53 -7.42 14.32
CA ARG A 24 12.06 -7.40 14.45
C ARG A 24 11.59 -8.26 15.62
N ALA A 25 10.49 -7.86 16.25
CA ALA A 25 9.87 -8.50 17.41
C ALA A 25 10.85 -8.65 18.60
N ALA A 26 11.69 -7.64 18.82
CA ALA A 26 12.72 -7.62 19.84
C ALA A 26 12.42 -6.66 21.02
N ASP A 27 11.17 -6.18 21.13
CA ASP A 27 10.73 -5.21 22.14
C ASP A 27 11.49 -3.88 22.15
N GLU A 28 12.21 -3.58 21.08
CA GLU A 28 12.96 -2.33 20.94
C GLU A 28 11.99 -1.16 20.71
N VAL A 29 12.18 -0.08 21.48
CA VAL A 29 11.44 1.16 21.29
C VAL A 29 12.13 2.01 20.23
N CYS A 30 11.43 2.30 19.15
CA CYS A 30 11.95 3.14 18.08
C CYS A 30 12.25 4.56 18.61
N ALA A 31 13.51 4.97 18.62
CA ALA A 31 13.90 6.31 19.07
C ALA A 31 13.34 7.47 18.22
N VAL A 32 12.83 7.17 17.02
CA VAL A 32 12.27 8.16 16.10
C VAL A 32 10.80 8.45 16.35
N CYS A 33 9.99 7.44 16.66
CA CYS A 33 8.55 7.64 16.88
C CYS A 33 8.04 7.18 18.24
N GLY A 34 8.80 6.39 18.99
CA GLY A 34 8.42 5.90 20.32
C GLY A 34 7.59 4.62 20.30
N TRP A 35 7.35 4.02 19.14
CA TRP A 35 6.65 2.73 19.03
C TRP A 35 7.55 1.58 19.50
N GLN A 36 7.03 0.71 20.37
CA GLN A 36 7.71 -0.53 20.77
C GLN A 36 7.44 -1.63 19.75
N ASP A 37 8.49 -2.26 19.22
CA ASP A 37 8.37 -3.37 18.27
C ASP A 37 8.07 -4.71 18.97
N ASP A 38 6.80 -4.88 19.33
CA ASP A 38 6.21 -6.11 19.90
C ASP A 38 5.89 -7.20 18.84
N GLY A 39 6.40 -7.02 17.62
CA GLY A 39 6.15 -7.89 16.47
C GLY A 39 4.88 -7.59 15.69
N GLN A 40 4.10 -6.56 16.03
CA GLN A 40 2.99 -6.10 15.19
C GLN A 40 3.47 -5.53 13.85
N ASP A 41 2.74 -5.80 12.78
CA ASP A 41 3.03 -5.24 11.44
C ASP A 41 1.74 -5.10 10.59
N ASP A 42 1.87 -5.00 9.27
CA ASP A 42 0.80 -4.67 8.35
C ASP A 42 -0.45 -5.57 8.43
N VAL A 43 -0.25 -6.88 8.65
CA VAL A 43 -1.35 -7.87 8.66
C VAL A 43 -2.32 -7.67 9.81
N ASP A 44 -1.84 -7.11 10.91
CA ASP A 44 -2.60 -6.93 12.13
C ASP A 44 -2.51 -5.49 12.66
N ALA A 45 -2.15 -4.54 11.79
CA ALA A 45 -1.97 -3.14 12.14
C ALA A 45 -3.25 -2.44 12.64
N HIS A 46 -4.41 -3.06 12.43
CA HIS A 46 -5.73 -2.61 12.88
C HIS A 46 -6.10 -3.12 14.27
N VAL A 47 -5.32 -4.06 14.83
CA VAL A 47 -5.58 -4.66 16.14
C VAL A 47 -4.92 -3.78 17.21
N ASP A 48 -5.65 -3.46 18.27
CA ASP A 48 -5.04 -2.93 19.48
C ASP A 48 -4.57 -4.12 20.33
N ARG A 49 -3.25 -4.32 20.39
CA ARG A 49 -2.63 -5.40 21.19
C ARG A 49 -2.48 -5.02 22.67
N GLY A 50 -2.72 -3.76 23.03
CA GLY A 50 -2.43 -3.21 24.36
C GLY A 50 -0.93 -3.19 24.69
N GLY A 51 -0.60 -3.18 25.99
CA GLY A 51 0.77 -3.18 26.47
C GLY A 51 1.39 -1.78 26.55
N ALA A 52 2.64 -1.64 26.10
CA ALA A 52 3.37 -0.36 26.14
C ALA A 52 2.91 0.61 25.04
N ASN A 53 2.47 0.06 23.91
CA ASN A 53 1.84 0.80 22.82
C ASN A 53 0.41 1.18 23.21
N VAL A 54 -0.11 2.27 22.63
CA VAL A 54 -1.52 2.67 22.81
C VAL A 54 -2.19 2.75 21.46
N GLY A 55 -3.34 2.09 21.37
CA GLY A 55 -4.12 2.02 20.16
C GLY A 55 -3.48 1.10 19.11
N THR A 56 -3.97 1.24 17.89
CA THR A 56 -3.55 0.42 16.76
C THR A 56 -2.31 1.00 16.08
N LEU A 57 -1.56 0.14 15.38
CA LEU A 57 -0.45 0.59 14.55
C LEU A 57 -0.91 1.56 13.44
N TRP A 58 -2.15 1.44 12.94
CA TRP A 58 -2.75 2.42 12.03
C TRP A 58 -2.82 3.82 12.66
N GLN A 59 -3.31 3.92 13.89
CA GLN A 59 -3.39 5.19 14.61
C GLN A 59 -1.98 5.76 14.84
N ALA A 60 -1.05 4.92 15.27
CA ALA A 60 0.34 5.32 15.48
C ALA A 60 1.03 5.85 14.22
N ARG A 61 0.78 5.25 13.05
CA ARG A 61 1.27 5.76 11.76
C ARG A 61 0.69 7.15 11.45
N GLY A 62 -0.60 7.35 11.69
CA GLY A 62 -1.25 8.65 11.55
C GLY A 62 -0.64 9.70 12.46
N HIS A 63 -0.54 9.40 13.76
CA HIS A 63 0.09 10.27 14.73
C HIS A 63 1.54 10.61 14.36
N TYR A 64 2.33 9.66 13.85
CA TYR A 64 3.70 9.98 13.45
C TYR A 64 3.74 10.99 12.30
N LEU A 65 2.83 10.89 11.33
CA LEU A 65 2.74 11.84 10.22
C LEU A 65 2.34 13.26 10.69
N GLU A 66 1.53 13.37 11.74
CA GLU A 66 1.03 14.65 12.25
C GLU A 66 1.91 15.26 13.35
N LEU A 67 2.41 14.43 14.27
CA LEU A 67 3.08 14.83 15.51
C LEU A 67 4.59 14.59 15.49
N GLY A 68 5.08 13.75 14.58
CA GLY A 68 6.46 13.22 14.61
C GLY A 68 6.69 12.14 15.68
N ALA A 69 5.62 11.63 16.31
CA ALA A 69 5.65 10.58 17.32
C ALA A 69 4.42 9.67 17.18
N CYS A 70 4.50 8.40 17.60
CA CYS A 70 3.39 7.46 17.52
C CYS A 70 2.24 7.80 18.48
N ASP A 71 2.50 8.66 19.46
CA ASP A 71 1.55 9.12 20.47
C ASP A 71 2.04 10.46 21.07
N ALA A 72 1.12 11.34 21.44
CA ALA A 72 1.45 12.63 22.05
C ALA A 72 2.25 12.51 23.36
N ARG A 73 2.02 11.45 24.16
CA ARG A 73 2.67 11.19 25.45
C ARG A 73 4.18 10.93 25.34
N VAL A 74 4.64 10.49 24.17
CA VAL A 74 6.06 10.18 23.93
C VAL A 74 6.77 11.22 23.07
N ARG A 75 6.05 12.26 22.62
CA ARG A 75 6.56 13.31 21.73
C ARG A 75 7.86 13.95 22.23
N ASP A 76 7.96 14.24 23.53
CA ASP A 76 9.13 14.89 24.11
C ASP A 76 10.30 13.92 24.39
N ARG A 77 10.11 12.62 24.09
CA ARG A 77 11.10 11.55 24.31
C ARG A 77 11.69 11.00 23.02
N VAL A 78 11.16 11.39 21.86
CA VAL A 78 11.65 10.96 20.55
C VAL A 78 12.61 11.97 19.96
N ARG A 79 13.33 11.56 18.91
CA ARG A 79 14.27 12.40 18.18
C ARG A 79 14.04 12.33 16.68
N ARG A 80 14.62 13.27 15.95
CA ARG A 80 14.69 13.17 14.48
C ARG A 80 15.51 11.93 14.06
N PRO A 81 15.20 11.33 12.89
CA PRO A 81 16.03 10.29 12.29
C PRO A 81 17.46 10.78 12.06
N ARG A 82 18.44 9.90 12.23
CA ARG A 82 19.84 10.13 11.88
C ARG A 82 20.09 9.83 10.39
N GLY A 83 21.23 10.28 9.87
CA GLY A 83 21.60 10.05 8.47
C GLY A 83 21.75 8.58 8.09
N ASP A 84 22.08 7.72 9.05
CA ASP A 84 22.21 6.26 8.94
C ASP A 84 20.89 5.50 9.20
N GLU A 85 19.75 6.21 9.33
CA GLU A 85 18.42 5.62 9.56
C GLU A 85 17.47 5.91 8.38
N PRO A 86 17.75 5.34 7.19
CA PRO A 86 16.98 5.62 5.99
C PRO A 86 15.50 5.23 6.16
N LYS A 87 14.62 5.98 5.50
CA LYS A 87 13.18 5.69 5.45
C LYS A 87 12.91 4.62 4.39
N ARG A 88 12.70 3.38 4.84
CA ARG A 88 12.44 2.22 3.98
C ARG A 88 10.96 2.00 3.69
N ARG A 89 10.08 2.43 4.59
CA ARG A 89 8.63 2.39 4.42
C ARG A 89 8.06 3.80 4.48
N ARG A 90 7.11 4.12 3.59
CA ARG A 90 6.52 5.46 3.48
C ARG A 90 5.03 5.37 3.63
N TRP A 91 4.51 6.29 4.44
CA TRP A 91 3.09 6.46 4.70
C TRP A 91 2.67 7.86 4.30
N THR A 92 1.43 8.00 3.85
CA THR A 92 0.76 9.29 3.64
C THR A 92 -0.61 9.25 4.29
N LEU A 93 -1.18 10.42 4.61
CA LEU A 93 -2.54 10.52 5.10
C LEU A 93 -3.50 10.64 3.92
N LEU A 94 -4.46 9.72 3.84
CA LEU A 94 -5.62 9.84 2.97
C LEU A 94 -6.88 9.86 3.82
N ASP A 95 -7.62 10.96 3.73
CA ASP A 95 -8.87 11.18 4.46
C ASP A 95 -8.70 10.92 5.99
N GLY A 96 -7.56 11.34 6.56
CA GLY A 96 -7.23 11.18 7.99
C GLY A 96 -6.67 9.81 8.37
N VAL A 97 -6.48 8.88 7.43
CA VAL A 97 -5.96 7.54 7.69
C VAL A 97 -4.59 7.36 7.04
N ALA A 98 -3.63 6.82 7.78
CA ALA A 98 -2.32 6.51 7.25
C ALA A 98 -2.36 5.27 6.35
N VAL A 99 -1.86 5.42 5.11
CA VAL A 99 -1.81 4.37 4.10
C VAL A 99 -0.40 4.21 3.52
N ALA A 100 -0.10 3.02 2.99
CA ALA A 100 1.09 2.74 2.19
C ALA A 100 1.21 3.70 1.00
N GLU A 101 2.32 4.44 0.93
CA GLU A 101 2.68 5.17 -0.28
C GLU A 101 3.61 4.30 -1.14
N ILE A 102 3.07 3.84 -2.26
CA ILE A 102 3.74 2.98 -3.23
C ILE A 102 4.16 3.84 -4.43
N PRO A 103 5.43 3.83 -4.87
CA PRO A 103 5.87 4.64 -6.00
C PRO A 103 5.07 4.35 -7.28
N GLY A 104 4.83 5.38 -8.09
CA GLY A 104 4.08 5.25 -9.34
C GLY A 104 4.74 4.37 -10.40
N SER A 105 6.02 4.02 -10.22
CA SER A 105 6.75 3.06 -11.06
C SER A 105 6.61 1.61 -10.59
N ASP A 106 6.00 1.36 -9.43
CA ASP A 106 5.80 0.01 -8.91
C ASP A 106 4.53 -0.62 -9.52
N VAL A 107 4.73 -1.59 -10.40
CA VAL A 107 3.66 -2.32 -11.10
C VAL A 107 2.99 -3.39 -10.23
N SER A 108 3.60 -3.75 -9.09
CA SER A 108 3.17 -4.89 -8.27
C SER A 108 1.72 -4.81 -7.80
N PRO A 109 1.17 -3.65 -7.38
CA PRO A 109 -0.24 -3.52 -7.00
C PRO A 109 -1.19 -3.94 -8.11
N TRP A 110 -0.88 -3.59 -9.36
CA TRP A 110 -1.70 -3.93 -10.52
C TRP A 110 -1.60 -5.42 -10.85
N ASN A 111 -0.38 -5.98 -10.88
CA ASN A 111 -0.18 -7.40 -11.18
C ASN A 111 -0.72 -8.34 -10.09
N LEU A 112 -0.79 -7.89 -8.83
CA LEU A 112 -1.45 -8.65 -7.76
C LEU A 112 -2.98 -8.65 -7.87
N LEU A 113 -3.53 -7.71 -8.64
CA LEU A 113 -4.96 -7.58 -8.93
C LEU A 113 -5.31 -8.14 -10.32
N HIS A 114 -4.49 -9.06 -10.83
CA HIS A 114 -4.72 -9.82 -12.07
C HIS A 114 -6.10 -10.48 -12.08
N ASP A 115 -6.69 -10.60 -13.27
CA ASP A 115 -8.08 -11.05 -13.53
C ASP A 115 -9.15 -10.15 -12.88
N GLY A 116 -8.75 -8.98 -12.36
CA GLY A 116 -9.66 -7.98 -11.85
C GLY A 116 -10.24 -7.09 -12.95
N ALA A 117 -11.47 -6.64 -12.76
CA ALA A 117 -12.10 -5.65 -13.62
C ALA A 117 -12.06 -4.27 -12.95
N ILE A 118 -11.67 -3.24 -13.70
CA ILE A 118 -11.73 -1.84 -13.24
C ILE A 118 -13.16 -1.33 -13.41
N THR A 119 -13.92 -1.32 -12.32
CA THR A 119 -15.38 -1.09 -12.35
C THR A 119 -15.78 0.32 -11.90
N GLY A 120 -14.85 1.12 -11.39
CA GLY A 120 -15.14 2.48 -10.94
C GLY A 120 -13.92 3.38 -10.99
N LEU A 121 -14.11 4.62 -11.43
CA LEU A 121 -13.09 5.67 -11.38
C LEU A 121 -13.71 6.98 -10.91
N VAL A 122 -13.15 7.58 -9.85
CA VAL A 122 -13.65 8.84 -9.29
C VAL A 122 -12.49 9.81 -9.05
N ARG A 123 -12.57 11.00 -9.66
CA ARG A 123 -11.58 12.07 -9.44
C ARG A 123 -11.96 12.95 -8.26
N ARG A 124 -10.99 13.22 -7.38
CA ARG A 124 -11.07 14.13 -6.24
C ARG A 124 -9.84 15.03 -6.22
N GLY A 125 -9.91 16.15 -6.93
CA GLY A 125 -8.76 17.04 -7.15
C GLY A 125 -7.66 16.34 -7.96
N ALA A 126 -6.45 16.27 -7.39
CA ALA A 126 -5.31 15.57 -7.99
C ALA A 126 -5.32 14.05 -7.79
N ARG A 127 -6.23 13.53 -6.94
CA ARG A 127 -6.39 12.09 -6.69
C ARG A 127 -7.41 11.46 -7.64
N VAL A 128 -7.16 10.24 -8.08
CA VAL A 128 -8.15 9.37 -8.72
C VAL A 128 -8.26 8.06 -7.94
N SER A 129 -9.46 7.75 -7.47
CA SER A 129 -9.75 6.45 -6.85
C SER A 129 -10.21 5.48 -7.94
N VAL A 130 -9.54 4.34 -8.05
CA VAL A 130 -9.83 3.26 -9.02
C VAL A 130 -10.33 2.05 -8.24
N THR A 131 -11.57 1.66 -8.47
CA THR A 131 -12.17 0.45 -7.90
C THR A 131 -11.90 -0.73 -8.83
N VAL A 132 -11.34 -1.80 -8.26
CA VAL A 132 -11.08 -3.07 -8.93
C VAL A 132 -11.87 -4.18 -8.25
N THR A 133 -12.74 -4.84 -9.00
CA THR A 133 -13.54 -5.97 -8.51
C THR A 133 -12.86 -7.28 -8.86
N ILE A 134 -12.60 -8.12 -7.85
CA ILE A 134 -12.00 -9.46 -7.99
C ILE A 134 -12.78 -10.45 -7.11
N PRO A 135 -13.86 -11.06 -7.61
CA PRO A 135 -14.81 -11.82 -6.78
C PRO A 135 -14.19 -13.01 -6.05
N TYR A 136 -13.13 -13.63 -6.60
CA TYR A 136 -12.49 -14.79 -5.99
C TYR A 136 -11.50 -14.42 -4.87
N LEU A 137 -10.89 -13.22 -4.95
CA LEU A 137 -9.85 -12.79 -4.02
C LEU A 137 -10.43 -11.94 -2.88
N ARG A 138 -11.34 -11.01 -3.21
CA ARG A 138 -11.89 -10.03 -2.28
C ARG A 138 -12.51 -10.63 -1.00
N PRO A 139 -13.22 -11.78 -1.02
CA PRO A 139 -13.78 -12.39 0.19
C PRO A 139 -12.75 -12.78 1.27
N ARG A 140 -11.46 -12.87 0.92
CA ARG A 140 -10.38 -13.15 1.89
C ARG A 140 -10.02 -11.96 2.78
N PHE A 141 -10.54 -10.78 2.46
CA PHE A 141 -10.26 -9.53 3.15
C PHE A 141 -11.47 -9.00 3.94
N GLY A 142 -12.45 -9.87 4.24
CA GLY A 142 -13.67 -9.52 4.95
C GLY A 142 -14.79 -9.01 4.02
N ASP A 143 -15.76 -8.31 4.58
CA ASP A 143 -16.93 -7.79 3.85
C ASP A 143 -16.55 -6.72 2.82
N GLY A 144 -17.23 -6.70 1.66
CA GLY A 144 -17.08 -5.73 0.57
C GLY A 144 -16.77 -6.37 -0.78
N ASP A 145 -16.77 -5.56 -1.83
CA ASP A 145 -16.87 -6.01 -3.23
C ASP A 145 -15.67 -5.64 -4.09
N GLY A 146 -14.71 -4.86 -3.55
CA GLY A 146 -13.58 -4.41 -4.34
C GLY A 146 -12.35 -3.97 -3.56
N PHE A 147 -11.27 -3.82 -4.30
CA PHE A 147 -10.06 -3.13 -3.89
C PHE A 147 -10.07 -1.72 -4.46
N VAL A 148 -9.49 -0.77 -3.75
CA VAL A 148 -9.39 0.62 -4.20
C VAL A 148 -7.93 1.02 -4.30
N LEU A 149 -7.50 1.40 -5.50
CA LEU A 149 -6.22 2.05 -5.73
C LEU A 149 -6.43 3.56 -5.73
N GLU A 150 -5.81 4.25 -4.80
CA GLU A 150 -5.83 5.70 -4.69
C GLU A 150 -4.61 6.26 -5.42
N LEU A 151 -4.78 6.68 -6.68
CA LEU A 151 -3.71 7.27 -7.49
C LEU A 151 -3.50 8.73 -7.06
N LEU A 152 -2.33 9.03 -6.52
CA LEU A 152 -1.96 10.33 -5.97
C LEU A 152 -1.18 11.15 -7.00
N ASP A 153 -1.51 12.43 -7.11
CA ASP A 153 -1.01 13.33 -8.15
C ASP A 153 -1.15 12.72 -9.55
N CYS A 154 -2.36 12.25 -9.86
CA CYS A 154 -2.70 11.65 -11.14
C CYS A 154 -2.89 12.71 -12.22
N ALA A 155 -1.90 12.82 -13.10
CA ALA A 155 -1.82 13.78 -14.19
C ALA A 155 -2.70 13.36 -15.37
N ASP A 156 -2.64 12.10 -15.78
CA ASP A 156 -3.41 11.59 -16.91
C ASP A 156 -3.78 10.11 -16.75
N LEU A 157 -4.88 9.75 -17.41
CA LEU A 157 -5.44 8.41 -17.44
C LEU A 157 -6.18 8.26 -18.77
N VAL A 158 -5.73 7.31 -19.59
CA VAL A 158 -6.27 7.09 -20.95
C VAL A 158 -6.48 5.60 -21.17
N TYR A 159 -7.71 5.19 -21.47
CA TYR A 159 -8.02 3.84 -21.92
C TYR A 159 -8.08 3.82 -23.44
N ALA A 160 -7.35 2.92 -24.09
CA ALA A 160 -7.37 2.72 -25.53
C ALA A 160 -7.90 1.31 -25.84
N PRO A 161 -9.19 1.17 -26.21
CA PRO A 161 -9.74 -0.08 -26.71
C PRO A 161 -9.01 -0.55 -27.97
N PHE A 162 -8.87 -1.86 -28.17
CA PHE A 162 -8.33 -2.37 -29.41
C PHE A 162 -9.27 -2.07 -30.59
N GLY A 163 -8.76 -1.36 -31.60
CA GLY A 163 -9.55 -0.96 -32.77
C GLY A 163 -10.48 0.23 -32.54
N GLY A 164 -10.36 0.95 -31.42
CA GLY A 164 -11.13 2.16 -31.11
C GLY A 164 -10.26 3.37 -30.78
N ASP A 165 -10.91 4.52 -30.60
CA ASP A 165 -10.26 5.75 -30.15
C ASP A 165 -9.99 5.75 -28.63
N GLY A 166 -9.01 6.54 -28.21
CA GLY A 166 -8.68 6.71 -26.80
C GLY A 166 -9.82 7.40 -26.01
N VAL A 167 -10.14 6.84 -24.85
CA VAL A 167 -11.15 7.30 -23.90
C VAL A 167 -10.45 7.88 -22.67
N THR A 168 -10.87 9.09 -22.27
CA THR A 168 -10.35 9.80 -21.07
C THR A 168 -11.43 10.10 -20.04
N ALA A 169 -12.70 10.02 -20.42
CA ALA A 169 -13.83 10.21 -19.52
C ALA A 169 -13.92 9.01 -18.54
N LEU A 170 -13.77 9.29 -17.24
CA LEU A 170 -13.61 8.25 -16.21
C LEU A 170 -14.83 7.32 -16.08
N ASP A 171 -16.03 7.85 -16.26
CA ASP A 171 -17.29 7.09 -16.29
C ASP A 171 -17.37 6.17 -17.51
N ALA A 172 -16.93 6.63 -18.68
CA ALA A 172 -16.85 5.81 -19.88
C ALA A 172 -15.80 4.69 -19.75
N ILE A 173 -14.66 4.98 -19.11
CA ILE A 173 -13.64 3.96 -18.80
C ILE A 173 -14.20 2.93 -17.82
N ALA A 174 -14.86 3.37 -16.75
CA ALA A 174 -15.50 2.46 -15.79
C ALA A 174 -16.57 1.58 -16.45
N ALA A 175 -17.39 2.16 -17.34
CA ALA A 175 -18.42 1.43 -18.08
C ALA A 175 -17.84 0.37 -19.04
N ALA A 176 -16.63 0.60 -19.57
CA ALA A 176 -15.92 -0.38 -20.39
C ALA A 176 -15.35 -1.55 -19.56
N ALA A 177 -15.32 -1.43 -18.23
CA ALA A 177 -14.79 -2.40 -17.29
C ALA A 177 -13.46 -3.08 -17.71
N PRO A 178 -12.37 -2.32 -17.98
CA PRO A 178 -11.11 -2.90 -18.43
C PRO A 178 -10.60 -3.96 -17.47
N GLU A 179 -10.26 -5.12 -18.03
CA GLU A 179 -9.63 -6.22 -17.30
C GLU A 179 -8.14 -5.95 -17.08
N ILE A 180 -7.61 -6.43 -15.95
CA ILE A 180 -6.19 -6.36 -15.61
C ILE A 180 -5.56 -7.73 -15.88
N LEU A 181 -4.81 -7.86 -16.97
CA LEU A 181 -4.05 -9.07 -17.31
C LEU A 181 -2.54 -8.90 -17.13
N GLU A 182 -2.03 -7.69 -17.29
CA GLU A 182 -0.62 -7.40 -17.03
C GLU A 182 -0.42 -5.92 -16.83
N ALA A 183 0.52 -5.52 -15.98
CA ALA A 183 0.96 -4.15 -15.87
C ALA A 183 2.47 -4.05 -16.00
N ARG A 184 2.92 -3.03 -16.74
CA ARG A 184 4.33 -2.67 -16.91
C ARG A 184 4.54 -1.17 -16.72
N ASP A 185 5.75 -0.81 -16.32
CA ASP A 185 6.22 0.57 -16.39
C ASP A 185 6.74 0.84 -17.81
N ASP A 186 6.29 1.95 -18.39
CA ASP A 186 6.70 2.48 -19.68
C ASP A 186 7.12 3.94 -19.49
N ALA A 187 8.42 4.14 -19.22
CA ALA A 187 9.03 5.44 -18.98
C ALA A 187 8.33 6.27 -17.87
N GLY A 188 8.02 5.62 -16.74
CA GLY A 188 7.36 6.27 -15.60
C GLY A 188 5.84 6.42 -15.75
N ARG A 189 5.24 5.78 -16.76
CA ARG A 189 3.78 5.58 -16.85
C ARG A 189 3.46 4.12 -16.67
N ILE A 190 2.47 3.82 -15.84
CA ILE A 190 1.94 2.46 -15.77
C ILE A 190 1.05 2.22 -16.97
N VAL A 191 1.27 1.10 -17.64
CA VAL A 191 0.41 0.59 -18.70
C VAL A 191 -0.16 -0.72 -18.22
N VAL A 192 -1.49 -0.81 -18.17
CA VAL A 192 -2.23 -2.01 -17.83
C VAL A 192 -2.82 -2.58 -19.12
N TRP A 193 -2.47 -3.81 -19.45
CA TRP A 193 -3.02 -4.57 -20.56
C TRP A 193 -4.23 -5.38 -20.09
N GLY A 194 -5.31 -5.27 -20.84
CA GLY A 194 -6.48 -6.13 -20.72
C GLY A 194 -6.77 -6.85 -22.03
N SER A 195 -7.80 -7.70 -22.02
CA SER A 195 -8.25 -8.44 -23.20
C SER A 195 -8.85 -7.54 -24.30
N ALA A 196 -9.38 -6.37 -23.92
CA ALA A 196 -10.10 -5.46 -24.83
C ALA A 196 -9.36 -4.14 -25.12
N GLY A 197 -8.20 -3.89 -24.51
CA GLY A 197 -7.47 -2.65 -24.69
C GLY A 197 -6.34 -2.45 -23.69
N THR A 198 -5.82 -1.22 -23.63
CA THR A 198 -4.78 -0.83 -22.67
C THR A 198 -5.18 0.41 -21.89
N LEU A 199 -4.92 0.43 -20.59
CA LEU A 199 -5.09 1.60 -19.73
C LEU A 199 -3.72 2.18 -19.39
N ARG A 200 -3.44 3.40 -19.84
CA ARG A 200 -2.19 4.13 -19.56
C ARG A 200 -2.45 5.16 -18.45
N LEU A 201 -1.62 5.15 -17.41
CA LEU A 201 -1.79 5.96 -16.22
C LEU A 201 -0.50 6.71 -15.88
N GLY A 202 -0.61 8.02 -15.69
CA GLY A 202 0.44 8.87 -15.16
C GLY A 202 0.09 9.40 -13.77
N TYR A 203 0.79 8.93 -12.74
CA TYR A 203 0.62 9.37 -11.35
C TYR A 203 1.93 9.23 -10.58
N ARG A 204 2.08 9.99 -9.48
CA ARG A 204 3.33 10.02 -8.70
C ARG A 204 3.49 8.79 -7.81
N SER A 205 2.42 8.45 -7.10
CA SER A 205 2.36 7.33 -6.17
C SER A 205 0.93 6.82 -6.04
N LEU A 206 0.76 5.61 -5.53
CA LEU A 206 -0.56 5.07 -5.22
C LEU A 206 -0.61 4.57 -3.77
N ALA A 207 -1.82 4.47 -3.25
CA ALA A 207 -2.11 3.74 -2.02
C ALA A 207 -3.19 2.69 -2.26
N LEU A 208 -3.18 1.62 -1.46
CA LEU A 208 -4.18 0.56 -1.50
C LEU A 208 -5.13 0.65 -0.32
N ARG A 209 -6.42 0.47 -0.59
CA ARG A 209 -7.49 0.37 0.41
C ARG A 209 -8.46 -0.74 0.03
N LEU A 210 -9.23 -1.20 0.99
CA LEU A 210 -10.48 -1.91 0.73
C LEU A 210 -11.57 -0.87 0.40
N ASP A 211 -12.59 -1.29 -0.32
CA ASP A 211 -13.80 -0.50 -0.60
C ASP A 211 -14.55 -0.04 0.67
N THR A 212 -14.37 -0.73 1.79
CA THR A 212 -14.82 -0.31 3.12
C THR A 212 -14.06 0.90 3.68
N GLY A 213 -12.99 1.35 3.00
CA GLY A 213 -12.13 2.46 3.40
C GLY A 213 -10.93 2.04 4.25
N ALA A 214 -10.84 0.78 4.67
CA ALA A 214 -9.71 0.26 5.45
C ALA A 214 -8.39 0.30 4.64
N PRO A 215 -7.26 0.74 5.23
CA PRO A 215 -5.95 0.63 4.60
C PRO A 215 -5.58 -0.82 4.26
N LEU A 216 -4.99 -1.03 3.09
CA LEU A 216 -4.46 -2.33 2.69
C LEU A 216 -2.97 -2.17 2.36
N ALA A 217 -2.11 -2.90 3.07
CA ALA A 217 -0.70 -2.94 2.71
C ALA A 217 -0.48 -3.86 1.49
N LEU A 218 0.48 -3.51 0.63
CA LEU A 218 0.86 -4.33 -0.53
C LEU A 218 1.25 -5.76 -0.11
N ALA A 219 1.97 -5.90 1.00
CA ALA A 219 2.37 -7.20 1.54
C ALA A 219 1.16 -8.06 1.95
N ALA A 220 0.11 -7.44 2.51
CA ALA A 220 -1.11 -8.14 2.89
C ALA A 220 -1.91 -8.59 1.66
N LEU A 221 -1.98 -7.75 0.61
CA LEU A 221 -2.56 -8.14 -0.68
C LEU A 221 -1.80 -9.33 -1.28
N ALA A 222 -0.48 -9.25 -1.32
CA ALA A 222 0.38 -10.32 -1.84
C ALA A 222 0.21 -11.63 -1.06
N ASP A 223 0.08 -11.56 0.26
CA ASP A 223 -0.15 -12.74 1.09
C ASP A 223 -1.52 -13.37 0.84
N GLY A 224 -2.57 -12.55 0.75
CA GLY A 224 -3.91 -13.02 0.41
C GLY A 224 -3.95 -13.71 -0.96
N ALA A 225 -3.29 -13.13 -1.96
CA ALA A 225 -3.16 -13.71 -3.29
C ALA A 225 -2.41 -15.05 -3.27
N ARG A 226 -1.24 -15.12 -2.60
CA ARG A 226 -0.48 -16.39 -2.46
C ARG A 226 -1.31 -17.48 -1.78
N ARG A 227 -2.02 -17.16 -0.69
CA ARG A 227 -2.87 -18.13 0.02
C ARG A 227 -4.01 -18.63 -0.85
N TYR A 228 -4.59 -17.77 -1.70
CA TYR A 228 -5.60 -18.21 -2.66
C TYR A 228 -5.03 -19.23 -3.64
N TRP A 229 -3.94 -18.90 -4.32
CA TRP A 229 -3.36 -19.77 -5.34
C TRP A 229 -2.85 -21.08 -4.74
N ALA A 230 -2.22 -21.06 -3.56
CA ALA A 230 -1.83 -22.28 -2.87
C ALA A 230 -3.04 -23.19 -2.55
N ALA A 231 -4.16 -22.61 -2.11
CA ALA A 231 -5.37 -23.36 -1.82
C ALA A 231 -6.08 -23.85 -3.10
N TRP A 232 -5.95 -23.14 -4.22
CA TRP A 232 -6.49 -23.54 -5.51
C TRP A 232 -5.69 -24.71 -6.10
N SER A 233 -4.36 -24.61 -6.15
CA SER A 233 -3.47 -25.67 -6.66
C SER A 233 -3.54 -26.96 -5.84
N ALA A 234 -3.94 -26.90 -4.57
CA ALA A 234 -4.14 -28.09 -3.73
C ALA A 234 -5.47 -28.82 -4.01
N ARG A 235 -6.37 -28.23 -4.81
CA ARG A 235 -7.68 -28.79 -5.16
C ARG A 235 -7.71 -29.37 -6.59
N GLU A 236 -6.67 -29.12 -7.37
CA GLU A 236 -6.40 -29.76 -8.67
C GLU A 236 -5.52 -31.01 -8.50
#